data_AF-A0A949Y1B2-F1
#
_entry.id   AF-A0A949Y1B2-F1
#
_cell.length_a   1.000
_cell.length_b   1.000
_cell.length_c   1.000
_cell.angle_alpha   90.00
_cell.angle_beta   90.00
_cell.angle_gamma   90.00
#
_symmetry.space_group_name_H-M   'P 1'
#
loop_
_entity.id
_entity.type
_entity.pdbx_description
1 polymer ?
#
loop_
_entity_poly.entity_id
_entity_poly.type
_entity_poly.pdbx_seq_one_letter_code
_entity_poly.pdbx_strand_id
1 'polypeptide(L)'
;MADHNDHDPEGDGVDRRGFLKCMAWAGTGLVWTASGGVLSSRAFGAGPDRRGRGDFMFVQISDSHIGFSKETNKDVTATLQETVAKINALPQAPDLLIHTGDLTHLSKPGEYDIVAEVLKGAKAGQVLYVPGEHDIFTDDSKQYLRRFGQGTKGTGWRSFNHKGVHFVGLVNVTSLGLQAGGLGILGKEQLDWLKDDLAGLTSSTPIVVYAHVPLWTIYPEWGWGTEDGQQALSYLTRFGSVTVLNGHIHQILQKVEGNVTFHTARSTAFPQPAPGRA
;
A
#
# COMPACT_ATOMS: atom_id res chain seq x y z
N MET A 1 -44.39 -45.78 7.56
CA MET A 1 -44.83 -44.36 7.52
C MET A 1 -44.06 -43.65 8.62
N ALA A 2 -43.12 -42.75 8.38
CA ALA A 2 -42.55 -42.20 7.16
C ALA A 2 -41.06 -41.91 7.45
N ASP A 3 -40.24 -42.03 6.41
CA ASP A 3 -38.85 -41.57 6.38
C ASP A 3 -38.75 -40.06 6.63
N HIS A 4 -37.70 -39.64 7.32
CA HIS A 4 -37.04 -38.37 7.02
C HIS A 4 -35.51 -38.56 7.11
N ASN A 5 -34.94 -38.75 5.91
CA ASN A 5 -33.57 -38.39 5.60
C ASN A 5 -33.42 -36.88 5.75
N ASP A 6 -32.48 -36.43 6.59
CA ASP A 6 -31.75 -35.19 6.31
C ASP A 6 -30.30 -35.59 6.02
N HIS A 7 -30.02 -35.72 4.73
CA HIS A 7 -28.68 -35.67 4.19
C HIS A 7 -28.14 -34.26 4.42
N ASP A 8 -26.98 -34.19 5.05
CA ASP A 8 -26.12 -33.00 5.11
C ASP A 8 -25.21 -33.04 3.87
N PRO A 9 -25.47 -32.29 2.78
CA PRO A 9 -24.69 -32.35 1.58
C PRO A 9 -23.91 -31.06 1.45
N GLU A 10 -22.91 -30.84 2.30
CA GLU A 10 -21.79 -29.92 2.06
C GLU A 10 -20.77 -30.03 3.21
N GLY A 11 -20.04 -31.15 3.22
CA GLY A 11 -18.86 -31.36 4.05
C GLY A 11 -17.65 -30.59 3.53
N ASP A 12 -17.66 -29.25 3.61
CA ASP A 12 -16.46 -28.42 3.37
C ASP A 12 -15.79 -27.96 4.68
N GLY A 13 -16.42 -28.22 5.84
CA GLY A 13 -15.84 -27.95 7.16
C GLY A 13 -15.62 -26.47 7.47
N VAL A 14 -16.21 -25.54 6.70
CA VAL A 14 -16.11 -24.11 6.96
C VAL A 14 -17.36 -23.63 7.69
N ASP A 15 -17.34 -23.71 9.02
CA ASP A 15 -18.34 -23.03 9.86
C ASP A 15 -18.32 -21.51 9.56
N ARG A 16 -19.46 -20.84 9.70
CA ARG A 16 -19.62 -19.38 9.58
C ARG A 16 -18.59 -18.61 10.43
N ARG A 17 -18.12 -19.18 11.56
CA ARG A 17 -17.01 -18.61 12.35
C ARG A 17 -15.65 -18.74 11.67
N GLY A 18 -15.42 -19.82 10.92
CA GLY A 18 -14.25 -20.02 10.05
C GLY A 18 -14.25 -19.05 8.86
N PHE A 19 -15.41 -18.80 8.26
CA PHE A 19 -15.57 -17.82 7.19
C PHE A 19 -15.35 -16.36 7.66
N LEU A 20 -15.88 -16.00 8.83
CA LEU A 20 -15.64 -14.68 9.46
C LEU A 20 -14.18 -14.50 9.90
N LYS A 21 -13.49 -15.58 10.32
CA LYS A 21 -12.03 -15.55 10.46
C LYS A 21 -11.39 -15.33 9.09
N CYS A 22 -11.60 -16.12 8.04
CA CYS A 22 -10.96 -15.84 6.75
C CYS A 22 -11.13 -14.40 6.21
N MET A 23 -12.29 -13.77 6.44
CA MET A 23 -12.55 -12.38 6.01
C MET A 23 -11.90 -11.30 6.89
N ALA A 24 -11.68 -11.55 8.18
CA ALA A 24 -10.90 -10.67 9.06
C ALA A 24 -9.38 -10.81 8.82
N TRP A 25 -8.94 -11.85 8.11
CA TRP A 25 -7.53 -12.22 7.97
C TRP A 25 -6.96 -11.84 6.60
N ALA A 26 -7.79 -11.79 5.56
CA ALA A 26 -7.41 -11.35 4.22
C ALA A 26 -7.49 -9.83 4.09
N GLY A 27 -6.41 -9.09 4.37
CA GLY A 27 -6.43 -7.64 4.08
C GLY A 27 -5.53 -6.71 4.88
N THR A 28 -4.85 -7.19 5.92
CA THR A 28 -4.05 -6.31 6.79
C THR A 28 -2.71 -5.88 6.18
N GLY A 29 -2.49 -6.12 4.88
CA GLY A 29 -1.26 -5.81 4.16
C GLY A 29 -0.76 -6.95 3.28
N LEU A 30 0.24 -6.63 2.46
CA LEU A 30 0.87 -7.54 1.51
C LEU A 30 2.31 -7.81 1.92
N VAL A 31 2.69 -9.09 1.96
CA VAL A 31 4.08 -9.52 2.14
C VAL A 31 4.70 -9.75 0.78
N TRP A 32 5.85 -9.14 0.55
CA TRP A 32 6.60 -9.19 -0.69
C TRP A 32 7.93 -9.89 -0.50
N THR A 33 8.22 -10.85 -1.37
CA THR A 33 9.50 -11.55 -1.43
C THR A 33 10.19 -11.22 -2.74
N ALA A 34 11.49 -10.91 -2.67
CA ALA A 34 12.33 -10.67 -3.83
C ALA A 34 13.34 -11.81 -3.96
N SER A 35 13.41 -12.46 -5.12
CA SER A 35 14.40 -13.51 -5.39
C SER A 35 15.00 -13.28 -6.77
N GLY A 36 16.31 -13.03 -6.85
CA GLY A 36 16.99 -12.76 -8.11
C GLY A 36 16.42 -11.54 -8.86
N GLY A 37 15.91 -10.55 -8.13
CA GLY A 37 15.28 -9.34 -8.69
C GLY A 37 13.83 -9.49 -9.12
N VAL A 38 13.24 -10.69 -9.03
CA VAL A 38 11.80 -10.91 -9.30
C VAL A 38 11.02 -10.78 -8.00
N LEU A 39 9.93 -10.02 -8.05
CA LEU A 39 9.03 -9.81 -6.91
C LEU A 39 7.82 -10.74 -6.97
N SER A 40 7.45 -11.27 -5.82
CA SER A 40 6.17 -11.95 -5.59
C SER A 40 5.50 -11.42 -4.33
N SER A 41 4.18 -11.30 -4.36
CA SER A 41 3.38 -10.88 -3.21
C SER A 41 2.43 -11.97 -2.74
N ARG A 42 2.07 -11.89 -1.46
CA ARG A 42 0.99 -12.66 -0.83
C ARG A 42 0.31 -11.85 0.25
N ALA A 43 -0.99 -12.06 0.44
CA ALA A 43 -1.69 -11.49 1.60
C ALA A 43 -1.24 -12.16 2.90
N PHE A 44 -1.35 -11.45 4.03
CA PHE A 44 -1.22 -12.07 5.34
C PHE A 44 -2.18 -13.27 5.50
N GLY A 45 -1.68 -14.37 6.06
CA GLY A 45 -2.48 -15.60 6.24
C GLY A 45 -2.63 -16.49 5.00
N ALA A 46 -2.19 -16.06 3.81
CA ALA A 46 -2.04 -16.96 2.68
C ALA A 46 -0.98 -18.04 3.01
N GLY A 47 -1.24 -19.29 2.59
CA GLY A 47 -0.42 -20.47 2.89
C GLY A 47 1.08 -20.28 2.57
N PRO A 48 1.96 -21.16 3.11
CA PRO A 48 3.41 -20.99 2.98
C PRO A 48 3.83 -20.90 1.51
N ASP A 49 4.72 -19.96 1.21
CA ASP A 49 5.27 -19.79 -0.13
C ASP A 49 6.05 -21.05 -0.52
N ARG A 50 5.67 -21.65 -1.65
CA ARG A 50 6.33 -22.83 -2.22
C ARG A 50 7.56 -22.45 -3.05
N ARG A 51 7.77 -21.15 -3.32
CA ARG A 51 8.99 -20.62 -3.93
C ARG A 51 9.98 -20.34 -2.80
N GLY A 52 11.24 -20.73 -2.96
CA GLY A 52 12.26 -20.72 -1.90
C GLY A 52 12.47 -19.35 -1.23
N ARG A 53 13.31 -19.29 -0.19
CA ARG A 53 13.67 -18.03 0.49
C ARG A 53 14.18 -17.01 -0.53
N GLY A 54 13.48 -15.89 -0.67
CA GLY A 54 13.98 -14.74 -1.41
C GLY A 54 15.19 -14.07 -0.73
N ASP A 55 15.95 -13.29 -1.49
CA ASP A 55 17.11 -12.51 -1.06
C ASP A 55 16.74 -11.47 0.02
N PHE A 56 15.50 -10.96 -0.04
CA PHE A 56 14.93 -10.09 0.98
C PHE A 56 13.40 -10.08 0.96
N MET A 57 12.84 -9.51 2.02
CA MET A 57 11.39 -9.39 2.19
C MET A 57 11.03 -7.95 2.55
N PHE A 58 9.94 -7.44 1.98
CA PHE A 58 9.32 -6.21 2.47
C PHE A 58 7.82 -6.40 2.67
N VAL A 59 7.21 -5.50 3.43
CA VAL A 59 5.76 -5.49 3.65
C VAL A 59 5.19 -4.16 3.18
N GLN A 60 4.03 -4.22 2.52
CA GLN A 60 3.21 -3.04 2.22
C GLN A 60 1.97 -3.04 3.12
N ILE A 61 1.71 -1.91 3.78
CA ILE A 61 0.47 -1.57 4.47
C ILE A 61 -0.06 -0.24 3.95
N SER A 62 -1.34 0.06 4.17
CA SER A 62 -1.95 1.27 3.64
C SER A 62 -3.21 1.68 4.41
N ASP A 63 -3.59 2.95 4.28
CA ASP A 63 -4.89 3.52 4.67
C ASP A 63 -5.27 3.14 6.12
N SER A 64 -4.40 3.52 7.06
CA SER A 64 -4.58 3.29 8.49
C SER A 64 -5.59 4.23 9.14
N HIS A 65 -5.79 5.42 8.56
CA HIS A 65 -6.77 6.41 8.98
C HIS A 65 -6.89 6.57 10.50
N ILE A 66 -5.77 6.67 11.21
CA ILE A 66 -5.80 6.87 12.66
C ILE A 66 -6.63 8.12 12.98
N GLY A 67 -7.62 7.96 13.85
CA GLY A 67 -8.64 8.99 14.15
C GLY A 67 -10.03 8.68 13.61
N PHE A 68 -10.17 7.72 12.69
CA PHE A 68 -11.48 7.23 12.24
C PHE A 68 -12.18 6.40 13.33
N SER A 69 -13.46 6.66 13.56
CA SER A 69 -14.30 5.93 14.51
C SER A 69 -15.76 5.97 14.08
N LYS A 70 -16.15 5.11 13.14
CA LYS A 70 -17.55 4.92 12.70
C LYS A 70 -17.95 3.46 12.81
N GLU A 71 -19.22 3.13 12.52
CA GLU A 71 -19.72 1.75 12.64
C GLU A 71 -18.92 0.71 11.85
N THR A 72 -18.31 1.09 10.74
CA THR A 72 -17.45 0.19 9.93
C THR A 72 -16.15 -0.20 10.64
N ASN A 73 -15.60 0.69 11.47
CA ASN A 73 -14.52 0.40 12.41
C ASN A 73 -14.46 1.50 13.49
N LYS A 74 -14.67 1.09 14.75
CA LYS A 74 -14.67 1.99 15.92
C LYS A 74 -13.28 2.15 16.54
N ASP A 75 -12.32 1.29 16.18
CA ASP A 75 -10.97 1.30 16.72
C ASP A 75 -9.94 0.90 15.65
N VAL A 76 -9.62 1.85 14.78
CA VAL A 76 -8.58 1.72 13.76
C VAL A 76 -7.17 1.60 14.35
N THR A 77 -6.97 2.00 15.60
CA THR A 77 -5.67 1.83 16.28
C THR A 77 -5.45 0.35 16.59
N ALA A 78 -6.47 -0.35 17.08
CA ALA A 78 -6.40 -1.78 17.34
C ALA A 78 -6.15 -2.59 16.05
N THR A 79 -6.76 -2.22 14.92
CA THR A 79 -6.53 -2.93 13.65
C THR A 79 -5.12 -2.69 13.09
N LEU A 80 -4.55 -1.50 13.27
CA LEU A 80 -3.15 -1.24 12.96
C LEU A 80 -2.19 -2.01 13.88
N GLN A 81 -2.49 -2.09 15.18
CA GLN A 81 -1.71 -2.88 16.14
C GLN A 81 -1.74 -4.39 15.80
N GLU A 82 -2.90 -4.93 15.39
CA GLU A 82 -3.00 -6.30 14.91
C GLU A 82 -2.13 -6.52 13.65
N THR A 83 -2.11 -5.54 12.75
CA THR A 83 -1.24 -5.56 11.57
C THR A 83 0.24 -5.61 11.95
N VAL A 84 0.67 -4.78 12.90
CA VAL A 84 2.03 -4.82 13.46
C VAL A 84 2.35 -6.16 14.12
N ALA A 85 1.40 -6.73 14.87
CA ALA A 85 1.57 -8.04 15.48
C ALA A 85 1.78 -9.15 14.42
N LYS A 86 1.05 -9.09 13.29
CA LYS A 86 1.21 -10.01 12.16
C LYS A 86 2.58 -9.86 11.48
N ILE A 87 3.06 -8.63 11.29
CA ILE A 87 4.41 -8.35 10.78
C ILE A 87 5.46 -8.98 11.72
N ASN A 88 5.29 -8.78 13.02
CA ASN A 88 6.22 -9.29 14.05
C ASN A 88 6.23 -10.81 14.17
N ALA A 89 5.18 -11.48 13.70
CA ALA A 89 5.05 -12.93 13.68
C ALA A 89 5.59 -13.59 12.40
N LEU A 90 6.06 -12.82 11.42
CA LEU A 90 6.70 -13.37 10.23
C LEU A 90 7.96 -14.17 10.62
N PRO A 91 8.25 -15.30 9.94
CA PRO A 91 9.38 -16.17 10.28
C PRO A 91 10.75 -15.49 10.08
N GLN A 92 10.77 -14.41 9.30
CA GLN A 92 11.89 -13.51 9.11
C GLN A 92 11.34 -12.09 9.24
N ALA A 93 12.06 -11.20 9.91
CA ALA A 93 11.68 -9.79 9.92
C ALA A 93 11.88 -9.18 8.52
N PRO A 94 10.91 -8.43 7.97
CA PRO A 94 11.10 -7.73 6.71
C PRO A 94 12.23 -6.71 6.81
N ASP A 95 12.99 -6.57 5.73
CA ASP A 95 13.99 -5.52 5.59
C ASP A 95 13.32 -4.14 5.53
N LEU A 96 12.16 -4.04 4.87
CA LEU A 96 11.41 -2.78 4.71
C LEU A 96 9.93 -2.96 5.07
N LEU A 97 9.33 -1.97 5.72
CA LEU A 97 7.89 -1.78 5.84
C LEU A 97 7.51 -0.48 5.13
N ILE A 98 6.65 -0.56 4.11
CA ILE A 98 6.21 0.59 3.32
C ILE A 98 4.74 0.86 3.66
N HIS A 99 4.43 2.09 4.09
CA HIS A 99 3.07 2.57 4.25
C HIS A 99 2.69 3.48 3.08
N THR A 100 1.72 3.06 2.26
CA THR A 100 1.32 3.76 1.03
C THR A 100 0.25 4.83 1.25
N GLY A 101 0.42 5.68 2.28
CA GLY A 101 -0.46 6.83 2.53
C GLY A 101 -1.72 6.55 3.36
N ASP A 102 -2.40 7.64 3.69
CA ASP A 102 -3.53 7.75 4.63
C ASP A 102 -3.20 7.15 6.00
N LEU A 103 -2.12 7.65 6.59
CA LEU A 103 -1.69 7.26 7.92
C LEU A 103 -2.71 7.74 8.97
N THR A 104 -3.16 8.98 8.82
CA THR A 104 -4.15 9.66 9.69
C THR A 104 -5.48 9.85 9.00
N HIS A 105 -6.53 10.21 9.75
CA HIS A 105 -7.84 10.47 9.17
C HIS A 105 -8.09 11.97 8.95
N LEU A 106 -7.60 12.83 9.83
CA LEU A 106 -7.88 14.27 9.80
C LEU A 106 -6.61 15.12 9.95
N SER A 107 -5.43 14.53 9.72
CA SER A 107 -4.13 15.20 9.87
C SER A 107 -3.91 15.84 11.25
N LYS A 108 -4.54 15.33 12.33
CA LYS A 108 -4.37 15.95 13.66
C LYS A 108 -3.01 15.56 14.25
N PRO A 109 -2.32 16.45 14.99
CA PRO A 109 -1.04 16.12 15.62
C PRO A 109 -1.06 14.83 16.43
N GLY A 110 -2.12 14.61 17.24
CA GLY A 110 -2.27 13.41 18.05
C GLY A 110 -2.51 12.12 17.22
N GLU A 111 -3.12 12.22 16.03
CA GLU A 111 -3.28 11.07 15.14
C GLU A 111 -1.92 10.63 14.59
N TYR A 112 -1.06 11.57 14.19
CA TYR A 112 0.31 11.25 13.77
C TYR A 112 1.15 10.66 14.89
N ASP A 113 1.00 11.16 16.11
CA ASP A 113 1.75 10.65 17.26
C ASP A 113 1.37 9.19 17.57
N ILE A 114 0.08 8.84 17.44
CA ILE A 114 -0.40 7.46 17.56
C ILE A 114 0.17 6.58 16.43
N VAL A 115 0.14 7.03 15.17
CA VAL A 115 0.75 6.31 14.04
C VAL A 115 2.20 5.99 14.33
N ALA A 116 2.98 7.00 14.73
CA ALA A 116 4.41 6.85 15.02
C ALA A 116 4.65 5.85 16.16
N GLU A 117 3.85 5.91 17.22
CA GLU A 117 4.01 5.00 18.37
C GLU A 117 3.65 3.56 18.02
N VAL A 118 2.57 3.33 17.27
CA VAL A 118 2.18 1.96 16.86
C VAL A 118 3.21 1.36 15.90
N LEU A 119 3.64 2.11 14.88
CA LEU A 119 4.58 1.60 13.87
C LEU A 119 6.01 1.45 14.38
N LYS A 120 6.39 2.16 15.45
CA LYS A 120 7.63 1.89 16.19
C LYS A 120 7.68 0.47 16.76
N GLY A 121 6.53 -0.16 17.00
CA GLY A 121 6.44 -1.55 17.44
C GLY A 121 6.68 -2.60 16.33
N ALA A 122 6.78 -2.20 15.06
CA ALA A 122 7.01 -3.10 13.95
C ALA A 122 8.48 -3.55 13.88
N LYS A 123 8.70 -4.86 13.82
CA LYS A 123 10.00 -5.49 13.60
C LYS A 123 10.30 -5.48 12.10
N ALA A 124 10.78 -4.34 11.62
CA ALA A 124 11.29 -4.16 10.27
C ALA A 124 12.64 -3.43 10.31
N GLY A 125 13.49 -3.63 9.31
CA GLY A 125 14.77 -2.92 9.21
C GLY A 125 14.59 -1.41 9.06
N GLN A 126 13.65 -1.00 8.20
CA GLN A 126 13.27 0.40 8.01
C GLN A 126 11.78 0.52 7.74
N VAL A 127 11.16 1.60 8.24
CA VAL A 127 9.78 1.97 7.87
C VAL A 127 9.81 3.20 6.97
N LEU A 128 9.09 3.13 5.86
CA LEU A 128 9.04 4.13 4.79
C LEU A 128 7.60 4.55 4.53
N TYR A 129 7.43 5.81 4.18
CA TYR A 129 6.12 6.45 4.07
C TYR A 129 6.04 7.30 2.81
N VAL A 130 4.85 7.30 2.20
CA VAL A 130 4.33 8.38 1.36
C VAL A 130 3.04 8.89 2.04
N PRO A 131 2.70 10.19 1.94
CA PRO A 131 1.45 10.69 2.47
C PRO A 131 0.29 10.29 1.56
N GLY A 132 -0.88 10.07 2.15
CA GLY A 132 -2.15 10.12 1.41
C GLY A 132 -2.81 11.49 1.54
N GLU A 133 -3.94 11.73 0.88
CA GLU A 133 -4.63 13.02 0.98
C GLU A 133 -5.04 13.34 2.42
N HIS A 134 -5.34 12.32 3.23
CA HIS A 134 -5.72 12.50 4.62
C HIS A 134 -4.57 12.93 5.54
N ASP A 135 -3.32 12.89 5.05
CA ASP A 135 -2.11 13.27 5.79
C ASP A 135 -1.60 14.69 5.48
N ILE A 136 -2.27 15.42 4.59
CA ILE A 136 -1.79 16.74 4.16
C ILE A 136 -2.91 17.78 4.10
N PHE A 137 -4.08 17.46 4.64
CA PHE A 137 -5.22 18.40 4.70
C PHE A 137 -4.96 19.65 5.53
N THR A 138 -4.06 19.54 6.50
CA THR A 138 -3.69 20.65 7.36
C THR A 138 -2.27 21.08 7.07
N ASP A 139 -1.96 22.33 7.42
CA ASP A 139 -0.60 22.84 7.61
C ASP A 139 0.42 22.69 6.46
N ASP A 140 -0.04 22.44 5.24
CA ASP A 140 0.81 22.29 4.04
C ASP A 140 1.82 21.15 4.22
N SER A 141 1.34 19.99 4.67
CA SER A 141 2.13 18.77 4.90
C SER A 141 3.21 18.85 5.98
N LYS A 142 3.30 19.95 6.74
CA LYS A 142 4.39 20.18 7.70
C LYS A 142 4.39 19.15 8.83
N GLN A 143 3.22 18.80 9.38
CA GLN A 143 3.14 17.77 10.41
C GLN A 143 3.66 16.41 9.91
N TYR A 144 3.26 16.03 8.69
CA TYR A 144 3.68 14.79 8.04
C TYR A 144 5.20 14.79 7.82
N LEU A 145 5.73 15.81 7.14
CA LEU A 145 7.15 15.90 6.80
C LEU A 145 8.04 15.87 8.05
N ARG A 146 7.64 16.56 9.13
CA ARG A 146 8.39 16.57 10.40
C ARG A 146 8.57 15.17 10.99
N ARG A 147 7.58 14.28 10.83
CA ARG A 147 7.58 12.94 11.46
C ARG A 147 8.04 11.83 10.52
N PHE A 148 7.65 11.91 9.25
CA PHE A 148 7.80 10.82 8.28
C PHE A 148 8.63 11.21 7.03
N GLY A 149 8.93 12.49 6.85
CA GLY A 149 9.68 13.04 5.71
C GLY A 149 11.22 13.02 5.86
N GLN A 150 11.77 12.35 6.88
CA GLN A 150 13.24 12.27 6.98
C GLN A 150 13.83 11.54 5.75
N GLY A 151 14.78 12.20 5.08
CA GLY A 151 15.43 11.67 3.88
C GLY A 151 14.63 11.86 2.58
N THR A 152 13.55 12.64 2.60
CA THR A 152 12.78 12.98 1.40
C THR A 152 13.19 14.31 0.80
N LYS A 153 12.73 14.57 -0.42
CA LYS A 153 12.81 15.84 -1.15
C LYS A 153 11.42 16.45 -1.28
N GLY A 154 11.39 17.77 -1.50
CA GLY A 154 10.15 18.52 -1.75
C GLY A 154 9.05 18.20 -0.74
N THR A 155 7.91 17.72 -1.24
CA THR A 155 6.72 17.39 -0.45
C THR A 155 6.71 15.98 0.13
N GLY A 156 7.80 15.20 -0.02
CA GLY A 156 7.93 13.90 0.63
C GLY A 156 8.43 12.75 -0.26
N TRP A 157 8.82 13.01 -1.51
CA TRP A 157 9.28 11.95 -2.43
C TRP A 157 10.74 11.57 -2.18
N ARG A 158 11.12 10.34 -2.51
CA ARG A 158 12.48 9.81 -2.31
C ARG A 158 12.77 8.63 -3.25
N SER A 159 14.04 8.32 -3.42
CA SER A 159 14.50 7.06 -4.00
C SER A 159 15.65 6.47 -3.20
N PHE A 160 15.85 5.15 -3.29
CA PHE A 160 16.99 4.46 -2.69
C PHE A 160 17.17 3.07 -3.30
N ASN A 161 18.36 2.51 -3.15
CA ASN A 161 18.64 1.13 -3.55
C ASN A 161 18.62 0.20 -2.34
N HIS A 162 17.98 -0.96 -2.49
CA HIS A 162 18.01 -2.02 -1.49
C HIS A 162 18.22 -3.37 -2.16
N LYS A 163 19.38 -3.99 -1.89
CA LYS A 163 19.76 -5.33 -2.39
C LYS A 163 19.49 -5.54 -3.88
N GLY A 164 19.92 -4.58 -4.70
CA GLY A 164 19.82 -4.64 -6.17
C GLY A 164 18.49 -4.20 -6.75
N VAL A 165 17.49 -3.85 -5.93
CA VAL A 165 16.22 -3.26 -6.37
C VAL A 165 16.25 -1.76 -6.09
N HIS A 166 15.76 -0.97 -7.05
CA HIS A 166 15.63 0.46 -6.90
C HIS A 166 14.19 0.83 -6.48
N PHE A 167 14.05 1.50 -5.34
CA PHE A 167 12.77 1.90 -4.78
C PHE A 167 12.55 3.40 -4.98
N VAL A 168 11.32 3.77 -5.37
CA VAL A 168 10.91 5.15 -5.62
C VAL A 168 9.59 5.41 -4.89
N GLY A 169 9.61 6.30 -3.91
CA GLY A 169 8.41 6.81 -3.24
C GLY A 169 7.97 8.12 -3.85
N LEU A 170 6.76 8.15 -4.42
CA LEU A 170 6.18 9.33 -5.06
C LEU A 170 5.04 9.91 -4.24
N VAL A 171 4.91 11.24 -4.27
CA VAL A 171 3.85 12.00 -3.61
C VAL A 171 2.92 12.56 -4.66
N ASN A 172 1.70 12.03 -4.76
CA ASN A 172 0.72 12.41 -5.78
C ASN A 172 -0.57 13.00 -5.20
N VAL A 173 -0.56 13.45 -3.96
CA VAL A 173 -1.77 13.90 -3.23
C VAL A 173 -1.85 15.40 -3.01
N THR A 174 -0.78 16.16 -3.26
CA THR A 174 -0.67 17.59 -2.91
C THR A 174 -1.65 18.50 -3.65
N SER A 175 -2.24 18.00 -4.74
CA SER A 175 -3.23 18.73 -5.54
C SER A 175 -4.62 18.09 -5.48
N LEU A 176 -4.81 17.05 -4.67
CA LEU A 176 -6.03 16.26 -4.63
C LEU A 176 -7.17 17.13 -4.06
N GLY A 177 -8.26 17.25 -4.82
CA GLY A 177 -9.39 18.14 -4.50
C GLY A 177 -9.30 19.56 -5.08
N LEU A 178 -8.18 19.96 -5.69
CA LEU A 178 -8.07 21.23 -6.42
C LEU A 178 -8.44 21.10 -7.91
N GLN A 179 -8.51 19.88 -8.43
CA GLN A 179 -8.87 19.57 -9.81
C GLN A 179 -10.21 18.83 -9.92
N ALA A 180 -10.85 18.94 -11.09
CA ALA A 180 -12.04 18.18 -11.42
C ALA A 180 -11.76 16.67 -11.31
N GLY A 181 -12.61 15.94 -10.59
CA GLY A 181 -12.50 14.48 -10.39
C GLY A 181 -11.56 14.04 -9.28
N GLY A 182 -10.86 14.95 -8.58
CA GLY A 182 -10.02 14.58 -7.43
C GLY A 182 -8.85 13.66 -7.78
N LEU A 183 -8.28 13.81 -8.98
CA LEU A 183 -7.12 13.04 -9.40
C LEU A 183 -5.85 13.48 -8.66
N GLY A 184 -4.93 12.53 -8.51
CA GLY A 184 -3.59 12.83 -8.02
C GLY A 184 -2.73 13.54 -9.06
N ILE A 185 -1.69 14.25 -8.62
CA ILE A 185 -0.71 14.93 -9.48
C ILE A 185 0.68 14.83 -8.84
N LEU A 186 1.68 14.47 -9.64
CA LEU A 186 3.09 14.46 -9.23
C LEU A 186 3.75 15.83 -9.39
N GLY A 187 3.43 16.52 -10.47
CA GLY A 187 3.95 17.84 -10.80
C GLY A 187 5.32 17.80 -11.48
N LYS A 188 5.63 18.87 -12.22
CA LYS A 188 6.82 18.94 -13.08
C LYS A 188 8.12 18.68 -12.33
N GLU A 189 8.30 19.29 -11.16
CA GLU A 189 9.53 19.16 -10.37
C GLU A 189 9.83 17.69 -10.01
N GLN A 190 8.81 16.98 -9.53
CA GLN A 190 8.95 15.58 -9.14
C GLN A 190 9.13 14.66 -10.37
N LEU A 191 8.47 14.97 -11.49
CA LEU A 191 8.65 14.22 -12.74
C LEU A 191 10.05 14.40 -13.35
N ASP A 192 10.58 15.62 -13.35
CA ASP A 192 11.95 15.90 -13.78
C ASP A 192 12.94 15.14 -12.87
N TRP A 193 12.74 15.22 -11.55
CA TRP A 193 13.54 14.47 -10.58
C TRP A 193 13.49 12.96 -10.83
N LEU A 194 12.30 12.39 -11.05
CA LEU A 194 12.12 10.96 -11.33
C LEU A 194 12.87 10.55 -12.60
N LYS A 195 12.78 11.36 -13.65
CA LYS A 195 13.48 11.10 -14.91
C LYS A 195 15.00 11.06 -14.69
N ASP A 196 15.54 12.01 -13.94
CA ASP A 196 16.97 12.10 -13.65
C ASP A 196 17.46 10.95 -12.75
N ASP A 197 16.67 10.60 -11.73
CA ASP A 197 16.93 9.48 -10.82
C ASP A 197 17.03 8.14 -11.56
N LEU A 198 16.13 7.91 -12.52
CA LEU A 198 16.09 6.69 -13.33
C LEU A 198 17.14 6.66 -14.47
N ALA A 199 17.69 7.82 -14.86
CA ALA A 199 18.50 7.94 -16.08
C ALA A 199 19.73 7.01 -16.07
N GLY A 200 20.40 6.89 -14.93
CA GLY A 200 21.63 6.10 -14.75
C GLY A 200 21.43 4.60 -14.51
N LEU A 201 20.18 4.14 -14.33
CA LEU A 201 19.89 2.73 -14.02
C LEU A 201 19.88 1.86 -15.28
N THR A 202 20.38 0.63 -15.21
CA THR A 202 20.29 -0.30 -16.35
C THR A 202 18.86 -0.78 -16.55
N SER A 203 18.50 -1.15 -17.78
CA SER A 203 17.17 -1.75 -18.07
C SER A 203 16.92 -3.07 -17.32
N SER A 204 17.96 -3.73 -16.82
CA SER A 204 17.85 -4.93 -15.98
C SER A 204 17.63 -4.64 -14.50
N THR A 205 17.71 -3.38 -14.06
CA THR A 205 17.46 -3.00 -12.66
C THR A 205 15.97 -3.14 -12.34
N PRO A 206 15.57 -3.99 -11.37
CA PRO A 206 14.18 -4.06 -10.93
C PRO A 206 13.77 -2.78 -10.20
N ILE A 207 12.59 -2.26 -10.52
CA ILE A 207 12.07 -1.01 -9.94
C ILE A 207 10.82 -1.29 -9.11
N VAL A 208 10.77 -0.74 -7.90
CA VAL A 208 9.55 -0.66 -7.09
C VAL A 208 9.16 0.80 -6.95
N VAL A 209 7.99 1.17 -7.45
CA VAL A 209 7.40 2.48 -7.25
C VAL A 209 6.27 2.34 -6.24
N TYR A 210 6.19 3.25 -5.27
CA TYR A 210 5.09 3.31 -4.32
C TYR A 210 4.57 4.73 -4.20
N ALA A 211 3.25 4.87 -4.28
CA ALA A 211 2.52 6.14 -4.17
C ALA A 211 1.20 5.90 -3.42
N HIS A 212 0.44 6.96 -3.11
CA HIS A 212 -0.85 6.76 -2.46
C HIS A 212 -1.97 6.50 -3.48
N VAL A 213 -2.18 7.44 -4.41
CA VAL A 213 -3.17 7.32 -5.48
C VAL A 213 -2.61 6.41 -6.60
N PRO A 214 -3.43 5.57 -7.26
CA PRO A 214 -2.99 4.80 -8.41
C PRO A 214 -2.30 5.67 -9.48
N LEU A 215 -1.13 5.24 -9.99
CA LEU A 215 -0.46 5.90 -11.11
C LEU A 215 -1.13 5.62 -12.46
N TRP A 216 -2.04 4.64 -12.50
CA TRP A 216 -2.91 4.39 -13.64
C TRP A 216 -4.36 4.72 -13.27
N THR A 217 -5.14 5.14 -14.26
CA THR A 217 -6.55 5.45 -14.05
C THR A 217 -7.37 4.16 -13.97
N ILE A 218 -7.96 3.90 -12.81
CA ILE A 218 -8.92 2.80 -12.58
C ILE A 218 -10.34 3.30 -12.82
N TYR A 219 -10.72 4.38 -12.15
CA TYR A 219 -12.04 4.99 -12.24
C TYR A 219 -11.95 6.50 -11.93
N PRO A 220 -11.82 7.35 -12.97
CA PRO A 220 -11.44 8.75 -12.78
C PRO A 220 -12.53 9.59 -12.09
N GLU A 221 -13.81 9.22 -12.22
CA GLU A 221 -14.92 9.88 -11.52
C GLU A 221 -14.81 9.76 -9.99
N TRP A 222 -14.07 8.76 -9.49
CA TRP A 222 -13.84 8.54 -8.06
C TRP A 222 -12.44 9.00 -7.62
N GLY A 223 -11.71 9.73 -8.45
CA GLY A 223 -10.33 10.13 -8.14
C GLY A 223 -9.33 8.97 -8.12
N TRP A 224 -9.68 7.82 -8.70
CA TRP A 224 -8.81 6.65 -8.71
C TRP A 224 -7.84 6.69 -9.88
N GLY A 225 -6.94 7.67 -9.85
CA GLY A 225 -5.92 7.85 -10.85
C GLY A 225 -5.10 9.11 -10.60
N THR A 226 -3.89 9.12 -11.17
CA THR A 226 -2.99 10.27 -11.19
C THR A 226 -2.97 10.85 -12.59
N GLU A 227 -3.27 12.14 -12.75
CA GLU A 227 -3.38 12.82 -14.05
C GLU A 227 -2.10 12.68 -14.89
N ASP A 228 -0.95 12.99 -14.28
CA ASP A 228 0.38 12.87 -14.89
C ASP A 228 1.05 11.52 -14.61
N GLY A 229 0.29 10.53 -14.13
CA GLY A 229 0.77 9.18 -13.82
C GLY A 229 1.28 8.45 -15.06
N GLN A 230 0.65 8.64 -16.23
CA GLN A 230 1.14 8.08 -17.50
C GLN A 230 2.53 8.61 -17.87
N GLN A 231 2.83 9.87 -17.57
CA GLN A 231 4.14 10.45 -17.84
C GLN A 231 5.20 9.79 -16.96
N ALA A 232 4.93 9.59 -15.67
CA ALA A 232 5.82 8.84 -14.78
C ALA A 232 6.01 7.38 -15.26
N LEU A 233 4.93 6.70 -15.63
CA LEU A 233 4.98 5.33 -16.16
C LEU A 233 5.79 5.24 -17.46
N SER A 234 5.77 6.27 -18.30
CA SER A 234 6.57 6.31 -19.54
C SER A 234 8.08 6.19 -19.27
N TYR A 235 8.57 6.76 -18.16
CA TYR A 235 9.99 6.67 -17.75
C TYR A 235 10.38 5.27 -17.30
N LEU A 236 9.40 4.46 -16.89
CA LEU A 236 9.60 3.12 -16.34
C LEU A 236 9.54 2.02 -17.41
N THR A 237 8.97 2.30 -18.58
CA THR A 237 8.77 1.32 -19.66
C THR A 237 10.04 0.60 -20.12
N ARG A 238 11.22 1.22 -19.95
CA ARG A 238 12.51 0.65 -20.34
C ARG A 238 13.03 -0.47 -19.42
N PHE A 239 12.48 -0.63 -18.22
CA PHE A 239 12.99 -1.57 -17.21
C PHE A 239 12.31 -2.93 -17.31
N GLY A 240 13.05 -4.03 -17.34
CA GLY A 240 12.49 -5.37 -17.53
C GLY A 240 11.53 -5.84 -16.44
N SER A 241 11.54 -5.21 -15.25
CA SER A 241 10.62 -5.51 -14.15
C SER A 241 10.31 -4.25 -13.36
N VAL A 242 9.01 -3.88 -13.33
CA VAL A 242 8.51 -2.75 -12.56
C VAL A 242 7.32 -3.21 -11.73
N THR A 243 7.36 -2.92 -10.43
CA THR A 243 6.23 -3.12 -9.52
C THR A 243 5.76 -1.77 -9.01
N VAL A 244 4.47 -1.47 -9.16
CA VAL A 244 3.84 -0.22 -8.71
C VAL A 244 2.84 -0.54 -7.62
N LEU A 245 3.01 0.10 -6.47
CA LEU A 245 2.26 -0.12 -5.24
C LEU A 245 1.44 1.12 -4.90
N ASN A 246 0.17 0.96 -4.56
CA ASN A 246 -0.65 2.05 -4.06
C ASN A 246 -1.68 1.66 -2.99
N GLY A 247 -2.25 2.69 -2.35
CA GLY A 247 -3.36 2.62 -1.39
C GLY A 247 -4.66 3.14 -2.00
N HIS A 248 -5.34 4.05 -1.28
CA HIS A 248 -6.42 4.94 -1.73
C HIS A 248 -7.78 4.26 -1.99
N ILE A 249 -7.77 3.12 -2.67
CA ILE A 249 -9.00 2.44 -3.10
C ILE A 249 -9.53 1.43 -2.07
N HIS A 250 -8.74 1.15 -1.02
CA HIS A 250 -9.05 0.22 0.08
C HIS A 250 -9.41 -1.21 -0.35
N GLN A 251 -8.99 -1.61 -1.55
CA GLN A 251 -9.30 -2.89 -2.17
C GLN A 251 -8.02 -3.53 -2.69
N ILE A 252 -8.03 -4.86 -2.78
CA ILE A 252 -6.94 -5.60 -3.43
C ILE A 252 -7.30 -5.74 -4.91
N LEU A 253 -6.56 -5.02 -5.75
CA LEU A 253 -6.59 -5.12 -7.20
C LEU A 253 -5.16 -5.41 -7.67
N GLN A 254 -5.08 -6.22 -8.72
CA GLN A 254 -3.84 -6.48 -9.42
C GLN A 254 -4.08 -6.30 -10.92
N LYS A 255 -3.15 -5.61 -11.57
CA LYS A 255 -3.12 -5.45 -13.02
C LYS A 255 -1.71 -5.67 -13.53
N VAL A 256 -1.58 -6.28 -14.70
CA VAL A 256 -0.30 -6.38 -15.43
C VAL A 256 -0.45 -5.64 -16.74
N GLU A 257 0.51 -4.78 -17.07
CA GLU A 257 0.60 -4.11 -18.37
C GLU A 257 2.05 -4.14 -18.84
N GLY A 258 2.33 -4.99 -19.83
CA GLY A 258 3.69 -5.25 -20.28
C GLY A 258 4.58 -5.78 -19.14
N ASN A 259 5.63 -5.04 -18.84
CA ASN A 259 6.61 -5.28 -17.78
C ASN A 259 6.26 -4.63 -16.43
N VAL A 260 5.13 -3.91 -16.36
CA VAL A 260 4.67 -3.24 -15.15
C VAL A 260 3.58 -4.07 -14.48
N THR A 261 3.79 -4.42 -13.23
CA THR A 261 2.78 -5.05 -12.37
C THR A 261 2.32 -4.06 -11.32
N PHE A 262 1.02 -3.91 -11.21
CA PHE A 262 0.33 -2.94 -10.40
C PHE A 262 -0.40 -3.63 -9.26
N HIS A 263 -0.25 -3.14 -8.04
CA HIS A 263 -0.85 -3.72 -6.83
C HIS A 263 -1.42 -2.64 -5.92
N THR A 264 -2.65 -2.87 -5.48
CA THR A 264 -3.29 -2.03 -4.47
C THR A 264 -3.38 -2.77 -3.14
N ALA A 265 -3.01 -2.09 -2.07
CA ALA A 265 -3.19 -2.62 -0.72
C ALA A 265 -4.62 -2.37 -0.24
N ARG A 266 -5.15 -3.32 0.54
CA ARG A 266 -6.37 -3.11 1.31
C ARG A 266 -6.05 -2.25 2.54
N SER A 267 -7.02 -1.39 2.90
CA SER A 267 -6.94 -0.56 4.09
C SER A 267 -6.85 -1.40 5.36
N THR A 268 -5.99 -0.98 6.29
CA THR A 268 -5.97 -1.55 7.65
C THR A 268 -7.09 -1.00 8.53
N ALA A 269 -7.72 0.12 8.13
CA ALA A 269 -8.83 0.76 8.83
C ALA A 269 -10.19 0.16 8.45
N PHE A 270 -10.58 0.22 7.17
CA PHE A 270 -11.89 -0.24 6.70
C PHE A 270 -11.91 -0.44 5.17
N PRO A 271 -12.62 -1.43 4.62
CA PRO A 271 -12.76 -1.57 3.17
C PRO A 271 -13.64 -0.47 2.56
N GLN A 272 -13.39 -0.10 1.29
CA GLN A 272 -14.36 0.66 0.47
C GLN A 272 -15.32 -0.29 -0.28
N PRO A 273 -16.51 0.18 -0.70
CA PRO A 273 -17.42 -0.57 -1.57
C PRO A 273 -16.77 -0.94 -2.90
N ALA A 274 -17.22 -2.04 -3.52
CA ALA A 274 -16.75 -2.42 -4.85
C ALA A 274 -17.03 -1.31 -5.90
N PRO A 275 -16.21 -1.18 -6.94
CA PRO A 275 -16.34 -0.11 -7.93
C PRO A 275 -17.74 -0.13 -8.58
N GLY A 276 -18.39 1.04 -8.70
CA GLY A 276 -19.73 1.18 -9.27
C GLY A 276 -20.89 0.76 -8.35
N ARG A 277 -20.63 0.51 -7.06
CA ARG A 277 -21.67 0.24 -6.03
C ARG A 277 -21.59 1.28 -4.91
N ALA A 278 -22.09 2.49 -5.16
CA ALA A 278 -22.26 3.54 -4.16
C ALA A 278 -23.74 3.95 -4.09
#